data_AF-A0A9D7TR67-F1
#
_entry.id   AF-A0A9D7TR67-F1
#
_cell.length_a   1.000
_cell.length_b   1.000
_cell.length_c   1.000
_cell.angle_alpha   90.00
_cell.angle_beta   90.00
_cell.angle_gamma   90.00
#
_symmetry.space_group_name_H-M   'P 1'
#
loop_
_entity.id
_entity.type
_entity.pdbx_description
1 polymer ?
#
loop_
_entity_poly.entity_id
_entity_poly.type
_entity_poly.pdbx_seq_one_letter_code
_entity_poly.pdbx_strand_id
1 'polypeptide(L)'
;MLVDLNYYHTSYTNFIGQATVVSKASTTHRGEQINAGSIWSLYANSTTRLTSDGFGLELTYNLPNNFVAKGNYTYATFSGDLPAGFITGFNTPGNRINLGISNTKLTEKLGFNINVSY
;
A
#
# COMPACT_ATOMS: atom_id res chain seq x y z
N MET A 1 25.76 -12.34 9.38
CA MET A 1 24.93 -11.28 8.75
C MET A 1 24.19 -11.89 7.59
N LEU A 2 22.91 -11.55 7.42
CA LEU A 2 22.09 -11.94 6.28
C LEU A 2 21.54 -10.66 5.64
N VAL A 3 21.56 -10.63 4.31
CA VAL A 3 21.07 -9.51 3.50
C VAL A 3 20.24 -10.10 2.38
N ASP A 4 19.02 -9.60 2.22
CA ASP A 4 18.09 -10.03 1.19
C ASP A 4 17.58 -8.80 0.43
N LEU A 5 17.55 -8.90 -0.91
CA LEU A 5 17.09 -7.83 -1.81
C LEU A 5 16.10 -8.42 -2.80
N ASN A 6 14.98 -7.73 -3.00
CA ASN A 6 13.98 -8.10 -3.99
C ASN A 6 13.50 -6.87 -4.78
N TYR A 7 13.12 -7.09 -6.04
CA TYR A 7 12.47 -6.11 -6.89
C TYR A 7 11.26 -6.76 -7.56
N TYR A 8 10.21 -5.99 -7.81
CA TYR A 8 9.05 -6.42 -8.58
C TYR A 8 8.55 -5.31 -9.51
N HIS A 9 7.95 -5.74 -10.61
CA HIS A 9 7.15 -4.93 -11.51
C HIS A 9 5.80 -5.61 -11.70
N THR A 10 4.71 -4.90 -11.40
CA THR A 10 3.34 -5.40 -11.56
C THR A 10 2.58 -4.50 -12.53
N SER A 11 1.87 -5.11 -13.48
CA SER A 11 1.01 -4.41 -14.43
C SER A 11 -0.43 -4.87 -14.28
N TYR A 12 -1.35 -3.93 -14.16
CA TYR A 12 -2.79 -4.14 -14.00
C TYR A 12 -3.54 -3.72 -15.25
N THR A 13 -4.37 -4.61 -15.77
CA THR A 13 -5.40 -4.31 -16.78
C THR A 13 -6.76 -4.30 -16.13
N ASN A 14 -7.64 -3.37 -16.51
CA ASN A 14 -8.97 -3.21 -15.92
C ASN A 14 -8.91 -3.01 -14.39
N PHE A 15 -7.97 -2.19 -13.90
CA PHE A 15 -7.82 -1.93 -12.46
C PHE A 15 -9.10 -1.29 -11.90
N ILE A 16 -9.71 -1.90 -10.88
CA ILE A 16 -10.95 -1.39 -10.31
C ILE A 16 -10.70 -0.20 -9.37
N GLY A 17 -11.51 0.84 -9.52
CA GLY A 17 -11.50 2.02 -8.68
C GLY A 17 -12.88 2.65 -8.64
N GLN A 18 -12.94 3.92 -8.25
CA GLN A 18 -14.17 4.68 -8.23
C GLN A 18 -14.15 5.76 -9.32
N ALA A 19 -15.25 5.92 -10.04
CA ALA A 19 -15.48 7.04 -10.94
C ALA A 19 -16.49 7.98 -10.30
N THR A 20 -16.07 9.23 -10.07
CA THR A 20 -16.99 10.27 -9.59
C THR A 20 -17.73 10.88 -10.77
N VAL A 21 -19.06 10.76 -10.78
CA VAL A 21 -19.93 11.31 -11.81
C VAL A 21 -20.95 12.26 -11.21
N VAL A 22 -21.42 13.22 -12.02
CA VAL A 22 -22.38 14.25 -11.58
C VAL A 22 -23.62 14.19 -12.47
N SER A 23 -24.80 14.18 -11.84
CA SER A 23 -26.08 14.28 -12.55
C SER A 23 -26.16 15.63 -13.28
N LYS A 24 -26.12 15.63 -14.62
CA LYS A 24 -26.19 16.87 -15.41
C LYS A 24 -27.57 17.54 -15.36
N ALA A 25 -28.63 16.73 -15.26
CA ALA A 25 -30.01 17.17 -15.16
C ALA A 25 -30.70 16.48 -13.99
N SER A 26 -31.78 17.09 -13.48
CA SER A 26 -32.62 16.46 -12.47
C SER A 26 -33.32 15.23 -13.06
N THR A 27 -33.48 14.18 -12.26
CA THR A 27 -34.11 12.92 -12.64
C THR A 27 -34.83 12.31 -11.43
N THR A 28 -35.38 11.11 -11.56
CA THR A 28 -36.09 10.41 -10.48
C THR A 28 -35.58 8.98 -10.37
N HIS A 29 -35.36 8.47 -9.15
CA HIS A 29 -35.05 7.06 -8.92
C HIS A 29 -35.89 6.53 -7.75
N ARG A 30 -36.61 5.42 -7.96
CA ARG A 30 -37.48 4.80 -6.95
C ARG A 30 -38.54 5.75 -6.37
N GLY A 31 -39.03 6.69 -7.17
CA GLY A 31 -40.03 7.69 -6.76
C GLY A 31 -39.43 8.95 -6.13
N GLU A 32 -38.13 8.97 -5.82
CA GLU A 32 -37.46 10.13 -5.22
C GLU A 32 -36.76 10.99 -6.29
N GLN A 33 -36.89 12.31 -6.16
CA GLN A 33 -36.21 13.27 -7.05
C GLN A 33 -34.71 13.31 -6.75
N ILE A 34 -33.90 13.16 -7.79
CA ILE A 34 -32.46 13.40 -7.81
C ILE A 34 -32.22 14.74 -8.49
N ASN A 35 -31.59 15.68 -7.80
CA ASN A 35 -31.33 17.01 -8.35
C ASN A 35 -30.17 16.98 -9.35
N ALA A 36 -30.18 17.92 -10.31
CA ALA A 36 -28.97 18.25 -11.05
C ALA A 36 -27.85 18.64 -10.07
N GLY A 37 -26.61 18.23 -10.36
CA GLY A 37 -25.46 18.42 -9.48
C GLY A 37 -25.26 17.32 -8.43
N SER A 38 -26.17 16.36 -8.27
CA SER A 38 -25.94 15.22 -7.38
C SER A 38 -24.71 14.41 -7.80
N ILE A 39 -23.83 14.15 -6.83
CA ILE A 39 -22.56 13.43 -7.03
C ILE A 39 -22.76 11.94 -6.70
N TRP A 40 -22.23 11.07 -7.56
CA TRP A 40 -22.21 9.63 -7.36
C TRP A 40 -20.78 9.12 -7.48
N SER A 41 -20.45 8.13 -6.66
CA SER A 41 -19.17 7.41 -6.75
C SER A 41 -19.46 5.96 -7.11
N LEU A 42 -19.19 5.60 -8.37
CA LEU A 42 -19.49 4.28 -8.92
C LEU A 42 -18.22 3.47 -9.05
N TYR A 43 -18.29 2.16 -8.81
CA TYR A 43 -17.17 1.28 -9.15
C TYR A 43 -16.99 1.21 -10.67
N ALA A 44 -15.77 1.43 -11.13
CA ALA A 44 -15.42 1.39 -12.53
C ALA A 44 -14.05 0.73 -12.72
N ASN A 45 -13.81 0.20 -13.92
CA ASN A 45 -12.49 -0.31 -14.30
C ASN A 45 -11.74 0.79 -15.05
N SER A 46 -10.45 0.95 -14.76
CA SER A 46 -9.57 1.82 -15.52
C SER A 46 -9.50 1.35 -16.98
N THR A 47 -9.65 2.29 -17.92
CA THR A 47 -9.48 2.05 -19.36
C THR A 47 -8.02 1.99 -19.78
N THR A 48 -7.12 2.43 -18.90
CA THR A 48 -5.67 2.43 -19.09
C THR A 48 -5.01 1.39 -18.20
N ARG A 49 -3.80 0.98 -18.60
CA ARG A 49 -2.95 0.10 -17.80
C ARG A 49 -2.31 0.89 -16.67
N LEU A 50 -2.38 0.36 -15.46
CA LEU A 50 -1.69 0.91 -14.29
C LEU A 50 -0.55 -0.03 -13.90
N THR A 51 0.52 0.53 -13.35
CA THR A 51 1.73 -0.20 -12.99
C THR A 51 2.15 0.11 -11.56
N SER A 52 2.80 -0.86 -10.93
CA SER A 52 3.45 -0.69 -9.62
C SER A 52 4.83 -1.32 -9.67
N ASP A 53 5.84 -0.50 -9.42
CA ASP A 53 7.21 -0.93 -9.22
C ASP A 53 7.56 -0.83 -7.75
N GLY A 54 8.32 -1.79 -7.25
CA GLY A 54 8.82 -1.71 -5.88
C GLY A 54 10.03 -2.59 -5.65
N PHE A 55 10.72 -2.29 -4.55
CA PHE A 55 11.83 -3.10 -4.09
C PHE A 55 11.83 -3.19 -2.57
N GLY A 56 12.44 -4.23 -2.04
CA GLY A 56 12.61 -4.45 -0.62
C GLY A 56 14.05 -4.85 -0.32
N LEU A 57 14.59 -4.30 0.77
CA LEU A 57 15.87 -4.67 1.33
C LEU A 57 15.64 -5.10 2.78
N GLU A 58 16.16 -6.26 3.16
CA GLU A 58 16.18 -6.74 4.54
C GLU A 58 17.62 -7.03 4.97
N LEU A 59 17.94 -6.65 6.20
CA LEU A 59 19.21 -6.90 6.87
C LEU A 59 18.91 -7.54 8.22
N THR A 60 19.55 -8.68 8.48
CA THR A 60 19.56 -9.32 9.80
C THR A 60 21.00 -9.52 10.27
N TYR A 61 21.30 -9.04 11.48
CA TYR A 61 22.60 -9.18 12.10
C TYR A 61 22.49 -9.86 13.47
N ASN A 62 23.05 -11.07 13.55
CA ASN A 62 23.19 -11.80 14.81
C ASN A 62 24.43 -11.28 15.54
N LEU A 63 24.20 -10.67 16.69
CA LEU A 63 25.21 -10.13 17.59
C LEU A 63 25.57 -11.18 18.67
N PRO A 64 26.71 -10.99 19.38
CA PRO A 64 27.03 -11.82 20.54
C PRO A 64 25.90 -11.83 21.59
N ASN A 65 25.91 -12.82 22.48
CA ASN A 65 24.95 -12.96 23.59
C ASN A 65 23.47 -13.03 23.17
N ASN A 66 23.17 -13.65 22.02
CA ASN A 66 21.82 -13.87 21.50
C ASN A 66 21.06 -12.60 21.11
N PHE A 67 21.75 -11.47 20.94
CA PHE A 67 21.13 -10.27 20.38
C PHE A 67 20.96 -10.40 18.87
N VAL A 68 19.84 -9.93 18.34
CA VAL A 68 19.58 -9.86 16.90
C VAL A 68 19.06 -8.47 16.56
N ALA A 69 19.78 -7.77 15.70
CA ALA A 69 19.34 -6.52 15.09
C ALA A 69 18.78 -6.82 13.70
N LYS A 70 17.63 -6.23 13.38
CA LYS A 70 16.97 -6.36 12.08
C LYS A 70 16.58 -5.00 11.55
N GLY A 71 16.68 -4.83 10.24
CA GLY A 71 16.19 -3.66 9.54
C GLY A 71 15.63 -4.06 8.19
N ASN A 72 14.53 -3.45 7.78
CA ASN A 72 14.07 -3.53 6.40
C ASN A 72 13.61 -2.17 5.89
N TYR A 73 13.71 -2.02 4.58
CA TYR A 73 13.21 -0.89 3.83
C TYR A 73 12.47 -1.40 2.61
N THR A 74 11.24 -0.93 2.42
CA THR A 74 10.46 -1.21 1.20
C THR A 74 10.07 0.09 0.53
N TYR A 75 10.24 0.13 -0.79
CA TYR A 75 9.78 1.20 -1.66
C TYR A 75 8.72 0.67 -2.62
N ALA A 76 7.64 1.42 -2.82
CA ALA A 76 6.60 1.10 -3.77
C ALA A 76 6.13 2.35 -4.52
N THR A 77 5.82 2.18 -5.78
CA THR A 77 5.24 3.21 -6.64
C THR A 77 3.93 2.73 -7.22
N PHE A 78 3.10 3.67 -7.62
CA PHE A 78 1.91 3.39 -8.41
C PHE A 78 1.77 4.48 -9.46
N SER A 79 1.71 4.06 -10.72
CA SER A 79 1.80 4.95 -11.87
C SER A 79 0.90 4.49 -13.01
N GLY A 80 0.57 5.42 -13.90
CA GLY A 80 -0.28 5.19 -15.07
C GLY A 80 -1.25 6.34 -15.31
N ASP A 81 -1.78 6.42 -16.53
CA ASP A 81 -2.70 7.49 -16.93
C ASP A 81 -4.08 7.25 -16.32
N LEU A 82 -4.42 7.94 -15.24
CA LEU A 82 -5.75 7.81 -14.63
C LEU A 82 -6.80 8.52 -15.50
N PRO A 83 -7.89 7.84 -15.92
CA PRO A 83 -8.98 8.50 -16.61
C PRO A 83 -9.55 9.67 -15.79
N ALA A 84 -10.07 10.70 -16.45
CA ALA A 84 -10.61 11.87 -15.75
C ALA A 84 -11.74 11.46 -14.79
N GLY A 85 -11.63 11.87 -13.52
CA GLY A 85 -12.60 11.53 -12.47
C GLY A 85 -12.46 10.11 -11.89
N PHE A 86 -11.43 9.36 -12.28
CA PHE A 86 -11.11 8.05 -11.71
C PHE A 86 -10.20 8.18 -10.49
N ILE A 87 -10.63 7.58 -9.39
CA ILE A 87 -9.95 7.55 -8.10
C ILE A 87 -9.55 6.10 -7.82
N THR A 88 -8.25 5.88 -7.62
CA THR A 88 -7.72 4.54 -7.35
C THR A 88 -7.84 4.21 -5.86
N GLY A 89 -7.98 2.93 -5.54
CA GLY A 89 -7.90 2.44 -4.16
C GLY A 89 -6.49 2.14 -3.66
N PHE A 90 -5.45 2.51 -4.42
CA PHE A 90 -4.07 2.22 -4.04
C PHE A 90 -3.70 3.00 -2.77
N ASN A 91 -3.37 2.27 -1.71
CA ASN A 91 -3.10 2.82 -0.37
C ASN A 91 -1.74 2.40 0.19
N THR A 92 -0.88 1.77 -0.62
CA THR A 92 0.42 1.31 -0.16
C THR A 92 1.36 2.52 -0.01
N PRO A 93 1.97 2.73 1.17
CA PRO A 93 2.92 3.81 1.37
C PRO A 93 4.12 3.68 0.44
N GLY A 94 4.60 4.82 -0.07
CA GLY A 94 5.73 4.82 -0.98
C GLY A 94 7.03 4.34 -0.33
N ASN A 95 7.21 4.63 0.95
CA ASN A 95 8.36 4.22 1.75
C ASN A 95 7.86 3.58 3.03
N ARG A 96 8.48 2.49 3.45
CA ARG A 96 8.26 1.89 4.76
C ARG A 96 9.57 1.37 5.31
N ILE A 97 9.87 1.69 6.56
CA ILE A 97 11.07 1.29 7.27
C ILE A 97 10.65 0.56 8.54
N ASN A 98 11.27 -0.58 8.80
CA ASN A 98 11.13 -1.26 10.09
C ASN A 98 12.51 -1.52 10.67
N LEU A 99 12.71 -1.16 11.95
CA LEU A 99 13.92 -1.43 12.70
C LEU A 99 13.56 -2.22 13.96
N GLY A 100 14.38 -3.20 14.31
CA GLY A 100 14.14 -4.04 15.47
C GLY A 100 15.41 -4.53 16.14
N ILE A 101 15.33 -4.70 17.46
CA ILE A 101 16.36 -5.35 18.26
C ILE A 101 15.69 -6.34 19.22
N SER A 102 16.24 -7.54 19.30
CA SER A 102 15.72 -8.60 20.16
C SER A 102 16.82 -9.38 20.84
N ASN A 103 16.47 -10.04 21.94
CA ASN A 103 17.29 -11.05 22.60
C ASN A 103 16.37 -12.13 23.17
N THR A 104 16.52 -13.37 22.72
CA THR A 104 15.65 -14.48 23.15
C THR A 104 16.05 -15.08 24.49
N LYS A 105 17.26 -14.78 25.00
CA LYS A 105 17.81 -15.32 26.24
C LYS A 105 18.64 -14.27 26.97
N LEU A 106 18.00 -13.16 27.35
CA LEU A 106 18.61 -12.12 28.18
C LEU A 106 18.94 -12.67 29.58
N THR A 107 18.08 -13.54 30.10
CA THR A 107 18.36 -14.46 31.23
C THR A 107 17.85 -15.85 30.88
N GLU A 108 17.95 -16.83 31.79
CA GLU A 108 17.38 -18.17 31.59
C GLU A 108 15.86 -18.18 31.37
N LYS A 109 15.15 -17.13 31.80
CA LYS A 109 13.69 -17.05 31.79
C LYS A 109 13.13 -15.78 31.15
N LEU A 110 13.97 -14.88 30.64
CA LEU A 110 13.55 -13.61 30.08
C LEU A 110 14.23 -13.35 28.73
N GLY A 111 13.44 -12.89 27.77
CA GLY A 111 13.89 -12.30 26.51
C GLY A 111 13.09 -11.05 26.21
N PHE A 112 13.50 -10.29 25.19
CA PHE A 112 12.80 -9.11 24.73
C PHE A 112 12.85 -8.98 23.20
N ASN A 113 11.91 -8.18 22.66
CA ASN A 113 11.88 -7.77 21.27
C ASN A 113 11.26 -6.38 21.16
N ILE A 114 12.00 -5.43 20.60
CA ILE A 114 11.56 -4.04 20.41
C ILE A 114 11.60 -3.75 18.92
N ASN A 115 10.51 -3.19 18.39
CA ASN A 115 10.39 -2.82 16.98
C ASN A 115 9.83 -1.42 16.84
N VAL A 116 10.36 -0.67 15.88
CA VAL A 116 9.88 0.64 15.47
C VAL A 116 9.59 0.59 13.98
N SER A 117 8.47 1.18 13.58
CA SER A 117 8.00 1.22 12.20
C SER A 117 7.75 2.66 11.80
N TYR A 118 8.15 3.00 10.57
CA TYR A 118 7.87 4.28 9.92
C TYR A 118 7.28 4.00 8.53
#